data_AF-A0A2E3PBH1-F1
#
_entry.id   AF-A0A2E3PBH1-F1
#
_cell.length_a   1.000
_cell.length_b   1.000
_cell.length_c   1.000
_cell.angle_alpha   90.00
_cell.angle_beta   90.00
_cell.angle_gamma   90.00
#
_symmetry.space_group_name_H-M   'P 1'
#
loop_
_entity.id
_entity.type
_entity.pdbx_description
1 polymer ?
#
loop_
_entity_poly.entity_id
_entity_poly.type
_entity_poly.pdbx_seq_one_letter_code
_entity_poly.pdbx_strand_id
1 'polypeptide(L)'
;MAPRFSICLHIRDYTLLQAVQQFFGGIGVLKTSGKFVYYDINSVQQLNVLFNHLSLYPLMTFKRYMYYIFLMVFDIYSKKEHLTPQGFMLCVAYINSLNKAIKPQVLSTITGSYGPLPELVLPLIPTSISYTLNPY
;
A
#
# COMPACT_ATOMS: atom_id res chain seq x y z
N MET A 1 2.70 -6.27 -11.71
CA MET A 1 2.75 -5.52 -10.43
C MET A 1 1.58 -5.97 -9.58
N ALA A 2 1.76 -6.29 -8.31
CA ALA A 2 0.66 -6.70 -7.43
C ALA A 2 0.73 -5.92 -6.11
N PRO A 3 -0.38 -5.35 -5.63
CA PRO A 3 -0.43 -4.61 -4.37
C PRO A 3 -0.16 -5.54 -3.19
N ARG A 4 0.65 -5.08 -2.24
CA ARG A 4 0.96 -5.82 -1.01
C ARG A 4 1.19 -4.86 0.15
N PHE A 5 0.51 -5.13 1.25
CA PHE A 5 0.84 -4.58 2.56
C PHE A 5 1.76 -5.55 3.29
N SER A 6 2.75 -5.04 4.00
CA SER A 6 3.68 -5.86 4.77
C SER A 6 4.15 -5.19 6.04
N ILE A 7 4.18 -5.95 7.14
CA ILE A 7 4.86 -5.59 8.38
C ILE A 7 5.99 -6.60 8.58
N CYS A 8 7.22 -6.13 8.78
CA CYS A 8 8.38 -6.96 9.06
C CYS A 8 8.91 -6.65 10.45
N LEU A 9 9.11 -7.68 11.27
CA LEU A 9 9.71 -7.58 12.61
C LEU A 9 10.78 -8.67 12.79
N HIS A 10 11.56 -8.55 13.86
CA HIS A 10 12.47 -9.61 14.27
C HIS A 10 11.68 -10.85 14.73
N ILE A 11 12.22 -12.05 14.55
CA ILE A 11 11.54 -13.33 14.84
C ILE A 11 11.10 -13.47 16.32
N ARG A 12 11.75 -12.74 17.23
CA ARG A 12 11.36 -12.68 18.65
C ARG A 12 9.96 -12.10 18.85
N ASP A 13 9.50 -11.26 17.93
CA ASP A 13 8.20 -10.60 17.95
C ASP A 13 7.17 -11.33 17.07
N TYR A 14 7.40 -12.62 16.77
CA TYR A 14 6.45 -13.43 15.99
C TYR A 14 5.05 -13.42 16.58
N THR A 15 4.94 -13.56 17.89
CA THR A 15 3.65 -13.57 18.61
C THR A 15 2.91 -12.25 18.46
N LEU A 16 3.62 -11.11 18.37
CA LEU A 16 3.01 -9.81 18.09
C LEU A 16 2.38 -9.78 16.69
N LEU A 17 3.09 -10.25 15.65
CA LEU A 17 2.50 -10.32 14.31
C LEU A 17 1.35 -11.32 14.21
N GLN A 18 1.40 -12.40 14.99
CA GLN A 18 0.27 -13.33 15.11
C GLN A 18 -0.96 -12.66 15.73
N ALA A 19 -0.79 -11.86 16.79
CA ALA A 19 -1.88 -11.10 17.39
C ALA A 19 -2.45 -10.04 16.41
N VAL A 20 -1.59 -9.36 15.65
CA VAL A 20 -2.02 -8.41 14.60
C VAL A 20 -2.82 -9.13 13.50
N GLN A 21 -2.36 -10.31 13.05
CA GLN A 21 -3.09 -11.11 12.07
C GLN A 21 -4.47 -11.50 12.60
N GLN A 22 -4.55 -11.94 13.86
CA GLN A 22 -5.81 -12.29 14.52
C GLN A 22 -6.75 -11.09 14.66
N PHE A 23 -6.23 -9.90 14.98
CA PHE A 23 -6.99 -8.65 15.04
C PHE A 23 -7.70 -8.35 13.71
N PHE A 24 -7.03 -8.59 12.57
CA PHE A 24 -7.64 -8.45 11.25
C PHE A 24 -8.48 -9.67 10.81
N GLY A 25 -8.91 -10.52 11.74
CA GLY A 25 -9.75 -11.68 11.44
C GLY A 25 -9.02 -12.82 10.72
N GLY A 26 -7.70 -12.93 10.90
CA GLY A 26 -6.89 -14.00 10.33
C GLY A 26 -6.47 -13.79 8.86
N ILE A 27 -6.74 -12.63 8.26
CA ILE A 27 -6.35 -12.33 6.87
C ILE A 27 -4.83 -12.20 6.72
N GLY A 28 -4.34 -12.40 5.50
CA GLY A 28 -2.90 -12.34 5.19
C GLY A 28 -2.15 -13.60 5.59
N VAL A 29 -0.82 -13.56 5.46
CA VAL A 29 0.07 -14.70 5.69
C VAL A 29 1.27 -14.27 6.53
N LEU A 30 1.61 -15.08 7.53
CA LEU A 30 2.88 -14.96 8.25
C LEU A 30 3.95 -15.81 7.57
N LYS A 31 5.11 -15.22 7.31
CA LYS A 31 6.26 -15.90 6.71
C LYS A 31 7.50 -15.59 7.51
N THR A 32 8.36 -16.58 7.69
CA THR A 32 9.65 -16.40 8.35
C THR A 32 10.77 -16.46 7.31
N SER A 33 11.80 -15.65 7.51
CA SER A 33 13.02 -15.68 6.70
C SER A 33 14.20 -15.24 7.55
N GLY A 34 15.10 -16.18 7.84
CA GLY A 34 16.22 -15.96 8.74
C GLY A 34 15.75 -15.49 10.12
N LYS A 35 16.20 -14.30 10.53
CA LYS A 35 15.85 -13.68 11.82
C LYS A 35 14.61 -12.77 11.76
N PHE A 36 13.87 -12.80 10.67
CA PHE A 36 12.73 -11.92 10.45
C PHE A 36 11.44 -12.71 10.23
N VAL A 37 10.34 -12.08 10.62
CA VAL A 37 8.98 -12.52 10.34
C VAL A 37 8.26 -11.40 9.60
N TYR A 38 7.49 -11.79 8.59
CA TYR A 38 6.73 -10.91 7.70
C TYR A 38 5.26 -11.24 7.83
N TYR A 39 4.45 -10.23 8.10
CA TYR A 39 2.99 -10.30 7.96
C TYR A 39 2.59 -9.63 6.66
N ASP A 40 2.10 -10.42 5.70
CA ASP A 40 1.79 -9.97 4.36
C ASP A 40 0.30 -10.07 4.03
N ILE A 41 -0.26 -9.02 3.43
CA ILE A 41 -1.60 -9.04 2.86
C ILE A 41 -1.49 -8.67 1.38
N ASN A 42 -1.86 -9.58 0.48
CA ASN A 42 -1.70 -9.43 -0.97
C ASN A 42 -2.96 -9.78 -1.80
N SER A 43 -3.98 -10.38 -1.19
CA SER A 43 -5.27 -10.59 -1.84
C SER A 43 -6.03 -9.28 -1.94
N VAL A 44 -6.67 -9.02 -3.09
CA VAL A 44 -7.55 -7.86 -3.30
C VAL A 44 -8.64 -7.80 -2.22
N GLN A 45 -9.29 -8.94 -1.94
CA GLN A 45 -10.35 -9.03 -0.94
C GLN A 45 -9.83 -8.72 0.47
N GLN A 46 -8.65 -9.22 0.83
CA GLN A 46 -8.07 -9.00 2.16
C GLN A 46 -7.54 -7.56 2.33
N LEU A 47 -6.99 -6.97 1.27
CA LEU A 47 -6.58 -5.57 1.28
C LEU A 47 -7.76 -4.63 1.52
N ASN A 48 -8.95 -4.94 1.00
CA ASN A 48 -10.16 -4.17 1.31
C ASN A 48 -10.49 -4.16 2.81
N VAL A 49 -10.28 -5.26 3.53
CA VAL A 49 -10.48 -5.32 4.99
C VAL A 49 -9.51 -4.37 5.70
N LEU A 50 -8.22 -4.38 5.31
CA LEU A 50 -7.22 -3.45 5.82
C LEU A 50 -7.61 -1.99 5.52
N PHE A 51 -8.04 -1.68 4.30
CA PHE A 51 -8.40 -0.33 3.89
C PHE A 51 -9.63 0.20 4.62
N ASN A 52 -10.61 -0.65 4.88
CA ASN A 52 -11.76 -0.28 5.70
C ASN A 52 -11.31 0.14 7.11
N HIS A 53 -10.43 -0.64 7.75
CA HIS A 53 -9.86 -0.28 9.05
C HIS A 53 -9.11 1.07 9.00
N LEU A 54 -8.23 1.27 8.01
CA LEU A 54 -7.45 2.51 7.88
C LEU A 54 -8.30 3.74 7.47
N SER A 55 -9.51 3.53 6.95
CA SER A 55 -10.46 4.61 6.70
C SER A 55 -11.13 5.09 7.99
N LEU A 56 -11.44 4.16 8.91
CA LEU A 56 -12.03 4.44 10.22
C LEU A 56 -10.99 4.92 11.24
N TYR A 57 -9.76 4.42 11.12
CA TYR A 57 -8.62 4.75 11.98
C TYR A 57 -7.46 5.25 11.13
N PRO A 58 -7.49 6.51 10.67
CA PRO A 58 -6.48 7.06 9.77
C PRO A 58 -5.08 7.04 10.36
N LEU A 59 -4.07 6.80 9.51
CA LEU A 59 -2.67 6.95 9.89
C LEU A 59 -2.34 8.41 10.20
N MET A 60 -1.55 8.65 11.26
CA MET A 60 -1.19 10.01 11.71
C MET A 60 0.11 10.54 11.11
N THR A 61 0.98 9.64 10.64
CA THR A 61 2.31 10.01 10.13
C THR A 61 2.28 10.26 8.62
N PHE A 62 3.42 10.62 8.03
CA PHE A 62 3.59 10.69 6.57
C PHE A 62 3.22 9.39 5.83
N LYS A 63 3.13 8.24 6.53
CA LYS A 63 2.58 7.01 5.95
C LYS A 63 1.13 7.17 5.47
N ARG A 64 0.39 8.16 5.96
CA ARG A 64 -0.94 8.51 5.46
C ARG A 64 -0.89 8.86 3.97
N TYR A 65 0.03 9.72 3.54
CA TYR A 65 0.20 10.06 2.12
C TYR A 65 0.48 8.83 1.27
N MET A 66 1.38 7.97 1.75
CA MET A 66 1.70 6.70 1.08
C MET A 66 0.50 5.77 0.99
N TYR A 67 -0.34 5.72 2.03
CA TYR A 67 -1.59 4.96 2.04
C TYR A 67 -2.59 5.47 1.00
N TYR A 68 -2.78 6.79 0.85
CA TYR A 68 -3.68 7.32 -0.18
C TYR A 68 -3.17 7.02 -1.59
N ILE A 69 -1.86 7.15 -1.84
CA ILE A 69 -1.26 6.72 -3.12
C ILE A 69 -1.49 5.23 -3.33
N PHE A 70 -1.38 4.42 -2.28
CA PHE A 70 -1.65 2.99 -2.33
C PHE A 70 -3.11 2.68 -2.70
N LEU A 71 -4.08 3.43 -2.16
CA LEU A 71 -5.50 3.31 -2.56
C LEU A 71 -5.70 3.63 -4.04
N MET A 72 -5.09 4.70 -4.56
CA MET A 72 -5.21 5.07 -5.99
C MET A 72 -4.68 3.97 -6.90
N VAL A 73 -3.48 3.46 -6.60
CA VAL A 73 -2.88 2.35 -7.34
C VAL A 73 -3.72 1.08 -7.22
N PHE A 74 -4.29 0.82 -6.04
CA PHE A 74 -5.14 -0.34 -5.81
C PHE A 74 -6.45 -0.28 -6.60
N ASP A 75 -7.05 0.91 -6.75
CA ASP A 75 -8.26 1.10 -7.56
C ASP A 75 -8.00 0.75 -9.05
N ILE A 76 -6.93 1.31 -9.62
CA ILE A 76 -6.45 0.98 -10.98
C ILE A 76 -6.15 -0.52 -11.11
N TYR A 77 -5.55 -1.11 -10.06
CA TYR A 77 -5.25 -2.53 -10.04
C TYR A 77 -6.51 -3.39 -10.05
N SER A 78 -7.48 -3.06 -9.19
CA SER A 78 -8.71 -3.82 -8.99
C SER A 78 -9.64 -3.77 -10.21
N LYS A 79 -9.65 -2.65 -10.92
CA LYS A 79 -10.36 -2.48 -12.21
C LYS A 79 -9.64 -3.13 -13.40
N LYS A 80 -8.46 -3.73 -13.19
CA LYS A 80 -7.58 -4.29 -14.23
C LYS A 80 -7.06 -3.27 -15.25
N GLU A 81 -7.21 -1.98 -15.00
CA GLU A 81 -6.76 -0.90 -15.89
C GLU A 81 -5.24 -0.85 -16.02
N HIS A 82 -4.51 -1.34 -15.01
CA HIS A 82 -3.06 -1.51 -15.02
C HIS A 82 -2.53 -2.42 -16.15
N LEU A 83 -3.39 -3.15 -16.86
CA LEU A 83 -3.04 -3.96 -18.02
C LEU A 83 -2.97 -3.13 -19.32
N THR A 84 -3.51 -1.91 -19.31
CA THR A 84 -3.40 -0.96 -20.42
C THR A 84 -2.13 -0.12 -20.30
N PRO A 85 -1.53 0.35 -21.40
CA PRO A 85 -0.37 1.24 -21.35
C PRO A 85 -0.61 2.50 -20.51
N GLN A 86 -1.80 3.09 -20.61
CA GLN A 86 -2.19 4.29 -19.88
C GLN A 86 -2.29 4.02 -18.38
N GLY A 87 -3.02 2.96 -17.98
CA GLY A 87 -3.16 2.59 -16.57
C GLY A 87 -1.84 2.12 -15.95
N PHE A 88 -1.00 1.41 -16.72
CA PHE A 88 0.35 1.05 -16.30
C PHE A 88 1.21 2.29 -16.02
N MET A 89 1.27 3.23 -16.97
CA MET A 89 2.06 4.46 -16.82
C MET A 89 1.57 5.32 -15.66
N LEU A 90 0.25 5.37 -15.42
CA LEU A 90 -0.31 6.06 -14.27
C LEU A 90 0.10 5.38 -12.94
N CYS A 91 0.07 4.05 -12.86
CA CYS A 91 0.61 3.32 -11.71
C CYS A 91 2.10 3.62 -11.46
N VAL A 92 2.90 3.68 -12.52
CA VAL A 92 4.33 4.03 -12.44
C VAL A 92 4.52 5.43 -11.88
N ALA A 93 3.75 6.42 -12.35
CA ALA A 93 3.81 7.79 -11.84
C ALA A 93 3.49 7.85 -10.34
N TYR A 94 2.41 7.19 -9.90
CA TYR A 94 2.05 7.11 -8.48
C TYR A 94 3.13 6.42 -7.64
N ILE A 95 3.64 5.27 -8.07
CA ILE A 95 4.70 4.54 -7.33
C ILE A 95 5.97 5.37 -7.23
N ASN A 96 6.32 6.11 -8.28
CA ASN A 96 7.52 6.93 -8.28
C ASN A 96 7.45 8.09 -7.27
N SER A 97 6.24 8.48 -6.83
CA SER A 97 6.02 9.48 -5.77
C SER A 97 6.06 8.91 -4.34
N LEU A 98 6.18 7.59 -4.19
CA LEU A 98 6.31 6.97 -2.87
C LEU A 98 7.68 7.28 -2.23
N ASN A 99 7.77 7.08 -0.92
CA ASN A 99 9.02 7.21 -0.16
C ASN A 99 10.17 6.34 -0.69
N LYS A 100 9.84 5.27 -1.41
CA LYS A 100 10.80 4.43 -2.14
C LYS A 100 10.45 4.43 -3.62
N ALA A 101 10.98 5.43 -4.32
CA ALA A 101 10.81 5.61 -5.75
C ALA A 101 11.40 4.44 -6.57
N ILE A 102 11.02 4.38 -7.84
CA ILE A 102 11.52 3.39 -8.79
C ILE A 102 13.00 3.68 -9.05
N LYS A 103 13.82 2.63 -9.16
CA LYS A 103 15.25 2.79 -9.46
C LYS A 103 15.42 3.57 -10.78
N PRO A 104 16.34 4.55 -10.86
CA PRO A 104 16.48 5.40 -12.05
C PRO A 104 16.65 4.62 -13.36
N GLN A 105 17.43 3.54 -13.34
CA GLN A 105 17.65 2.66 -14.50
C GLN A 105 16.37 1.97 -14.99
N VAL A 106 15.48 1.59 -14.08
CA VAL A 106 14.20 0.95 -14.44
C VAL A 106 13.24 2.02 -14.97
N LEU A 107 13.23 3.19 -14.33
CA LEU A 107 12.41 4.31 -14.75
C LEU A 107 12.78 4.78 -16.17
N SER A 108 14.07 4.91 -16.48
CA SER A 108 14.53 5.31 -17.82
C SER A 108 14.12 4.32 -18.91
N THR A 109 14.17 3.02 -18.62
CA THR A 109 13.73 1.97 -19.55
C THR A 109 12.23 2.06 -19.80
N ILE A 110 11.44 2.29 -18.75
CA ILE A 110 10.00 2.47 -18.87
C ILE A 110 9.69 3.72 -19.70
N THR A 111 10.27 4.87 -19.35
CA THR A 111 9.98 6.13 -20.05
C THR A 111 10.50 6.15 -21.49
N GLY A 112 11.59 5.44 -21.78
CA GLY A 112 12.07 5.26 -23.15
C GLY A 112 11.12 4.42 -24.02
N SER A 113 10.36 3.52 -23.41
CA SER A 113 9.43 2.62 -24.14
C SER A 113 8.01 3.18 -24.24
N TYR A 114 7.54 3.86 -23.19
CA TYR A 114 6.15 4.30 -23.07
C TYR A 114 5.97 5.83 -23.12
N GLY A 115 7.06 6.60 -23.19
CA GLY A 115 7.04 8.06 -23.14
C GLY A 115 7.19 8.63 -21.74
N PRO A 116 7.10 9.97 -21.59
CA PRO A 116 7.22 10.62 -20.28
C PRO A 116 6.11 10.16 -19.33
N LEU A 117 6.36 10.26 -18.02
CA LEU A 117 5.33 9.99 -17.03
C LEU A 117 4.15 10.95 -17.20
N PRO A 118 2.91 10.47 -17.05
CA PRO A 118 1.74 11.35 -17.04
C PRO A 118 1.79 12.32 -15.86
N GLU A 119 1.06 13.43 -15.99
CA GLU A 119 0.89 14.39 -14.90
C GLU A 119 0.22 13.71 -13.70
N LEU A 120 0.77 13.96 -12.51
CA LEU A 120 0.33 13.33 -11.28
C LEU A 120 -0.72 14.21 -10.59
N VAL A 121 -1.96 13.70 -10.49
CA VAL A 121 -2.99 14.32 -9.65
C VAL A 121 -2.94 13.64 -8.28
N LEU A 122 -2.31 14.30 -7.31
CA LEU A 122 -2.24 13.79 -5.95
C LEU A 122 -3.61 13.85 -5.26
N PRO A 123 -3.94 12.87 -4.41
CA PRO A 123 -5.21 12.86 -3.70
C PRO A 123 -5.25 14.00 -2.68
N LEU A 124 -6.40 14.67 -2.59
CA LEU A 124 -6.67 15.60 -1.49
C LEU A 124 -6.73 14.79 -0.19
N ILE A 125 -5.77 15.03 0.71
CA ILE A 125 -5.72 14.34 2.01
C ILE A 125 -6.34 15.25 3.07
N PRO A 126 -7.41 14.83 3.76
CA PRO A 126 -8.02 15.64 4.81
C PRO A 126 -7.02 15.93 5.93
N THR A 127 -6.77 17.20 6.23
CA THR A 127 -5.82 17.63 7.26
C THR A 127 -6.40 17.54 8.67
N SER A 128 -7.73 17.71 8.82
CA SER A 128 -8.44 17.56 10.08
C SER A 128 -8.88 16.11 10.29
N ILE A 129 -8.51 15.53 11.42
CA ILE A 129 -9.08 14.27 11.91
C ILE A 129 -9.99 14.64 13.08
N SER A 130 -11.31 14.53 12.89
CA SER A 130 -12.27 14.66 13.97
C SER A 130 -12.35 13.32 14.69
N TYR A 131 -11.78 13.24 15.89
CA TYR A 131 -12.00 12.10 16.77
C TYR A 131 -13.37 12.25 17.42
N THR A 132 -14.29 11.35 17.14
CA THR A 132 -15.27 10.98 18.17
C THR A 132 -14.54 10.06 19.13
N LEU A 133 -14.29 10.52 20.36
CA LEU A 133 -13.84 9.63 21.43
C LEU A 133 -14.82 8.45 21.48
N ASN A 134 -14.32 7.25 21.23
CA ASN A 134 -15.12 6.05 21.46
C ASN A 134 -15.27 5.92 22.99
N PRO A 135 -16.48 5.93 23.55
CA PRO A 135 -16.69 6.00 25.00
C PRO A 135 -16.46 4.65 25.72
N TYR A 136 -15.72 3.73 25.10
CA TYR A 136 -15.42 2.40 25.66
C TYR A 136 -13.95 2.29 26.02
#